data_AF-A0A536I2Z8-F1
#
_entry.id   AF-A0A536I2Z8-F1
#
_cell.length_a   1.000
_cell.length_b   1.000
_cell.length_c   1.000
_cell.angle_alpha   90.00
_cell.angle_beta   90.00
_cell.angle_gamma   90.00
#
_symmetry.space_group_name_H-M   'P 1'
#
loop_
_entity.id
_entity.type
_entity.pdbx_description
1 polymer ?
#
loop_
_entity_poly.entity_id
_entity_poly.type
_entity_poly.pdbx_seq_one_letter_code
_entity_poly.pdbx_strand_id
1 'polypeptide(L)'
;ADTGIEKMLRERIEKSFPSHGVLGEELGNVSGDGETLWIIDPIDSTSNFVRGVPVFATLLALERAGEVQLGVISAPAMRERWRAQRGAGAWSANRRLSVSRVAALKDAQVFYASRTAFQAVGREQGFDAVIGSAWRDRGFGDFWGYALVAEGTGEAMIEGGGRAAD
;
A
#
# COMPACT_ATOMS: atom_id res chain seq x y z
N ALA A 1 -6.59 16.86 2.36
CA ALA A 1 -7.45 16.14 3.33
C ALA A 1 -6.58 15.24 4.20
N ASP A 2 -5.67 14.51 3.56
CA ASP A 2 -4.29 14.14 3.92
C ASP A 2 -3.84 14.62 5.31
N THR A 3 -3.39 15.88 5.44
CA THR A 3 -2.90 16.44 6.72
C THR A 3 -3.91 16.34 7.88
N GLY A 4 -5.20 16.47 7.60
CA GLY A 4 -6.25 16.37 8.62
C GLY A 4 -6.45 14.94 9.12
N ILE A 5 -6.39 13.97 8.21
CA ILE A 5 -6.44 12.54 8.53
C ILE A 5 -5.21 12.14 9.34
N GLU A 6 -4.03 12.57 8.91
CA GLU A 6 -2.78 12.25 9.60
C GLU A 6 -2.76 12.81 11.04
N LYS A 7 -3.18 14.07 11.24
CA LYS A 7 -3.31 14.67 12.58
C LYS A 7 -4.24 13.85 13.48
N MET A 8 -5.42 13.49 12.97
CA MET A 8 -6.37 12.68 13.73
C MET A 8 -5.79 11.31 14.11
N LEU A 9 -5.06 10.65 13.20
CA LEU A 9 -4.43 9.35 13.49
C LEU A 9 -3.31 9.49 14.51
N ARG A 10 -2.45 10.51 14.37
CA ARG A 10 -1.38 10.82 15.33
C ARG A 10 -1.93 11.07 16.73
N GLU A 11 -2.96 11.91 16.87
CA GLU A 11 -3.61 12.19 18.16
C GLU A 11 -4.16 10.91 18.82
N ARG A 12 -4.76 10.01 18.04
CA ARG A 12 -5.29 8.73 18.55
C ARG A 12 -4.18 7.78 18.98
N ILE A 13 -3.10 7.72 18.21
CA ILE A 13 -1.91 6.92 18.53
C ILE A 13 -1.26 7.45 19.79
N GLU A 14 -0.95 8.74 19.87
CA GLU A 14 -0.31 9.37 21.03
C GLU A 14 -1.13 9.16 22.31
N LYS A 15 -2.46 9.31 22.23
CA LYS A 15 -3.34 9.07 23.37
C LYS A 15 -3.32 7.62 23.87
N SER A 16 -3.18 6.66 22.96
CA SER A 16 -3.24 5.22 23.30
C SER A 16 -1.86 4.63 23.61
N PHE A 17 -0.82 5.18 22.97
CA PHE A 17 0.55 4.68 22.92
C PHE A 17 1.54 5.87 22.95
N PRO A 18 1.63 6.60 24.07
CA PRO A 18 2.40 7.86 24.14
C PRO A 18 3.91 7.69 23.95
N SER A 19 4.46 6.48 24.09
CA SER A 19 5.89 6.22 23.85
C SER A 19 6.22 5.83 22.42
N HIS A 20 5.23 5.51 21.58
CA HIS A 20 5.51 5.01 20.23
C HIS A 20 5.89 6.17 19.29
N GLY A 21 6.81 5.89 18.36
CA GLY A 21 7.12 6.81 17.27
C GLY A 21 6.05 6.79 16.18
N VAL A 22 6.01 7.84 15.36
CA VAL A 22 5.11 7.93 14.20
C VAL A 22 5.82 8.56 13.00
N LEU A 23 5.97 7.78 11.93
CA LEU A 23 6.36 8.22 10.60
C LEU A 23 5.09 8.40 9.76
N GLY A 24 4.88 9.61 9.26
CA GLY A 24 3.77 9.92 8.35
C GLY A 24 4.26 10.59 7.08
N GLU A 25 3.52 10.41 6.00
CA GLU A 25 3.84 10.98 4.69
C GLU A 25 3.88 12.52 4.73
N GLU A 26 2.93 13.17 5.40
CA GLU A 26 2.73 14.62 5.32
C GLU A 26 3.47 15.40 6.41
N LEU A 27 3.51 14.88 7.64
CA LEU A 27 4.09 15.59 8.80
C LEU A 27 5.45 15.04 9.23
N GLY A 28 6.00 14.06 8.51
CA GLY A 28 7.32 13.50 8.76
C GLY A 28 7.39 12.61 10.00
N ASN A 29 8.52 12.61 10.69
CA ASN A 29 8.78 11.69 11.81
C ASN A 29 8.58 12.36 13.18
N VAL A 30 7.83 11.71 14.06
CA VAL A 30 7.79 11.97 15.50
C VAL A 30 8.55 10.85 16.18
N SER A 31 9.65 11.20 16.85
CA SER A 31 10.46 10.24 17.60
C SER A 31 9.69 9.71 18.80
N GLY A 32 9.77 8.40 19.03
CA GLY A 32 9.27 7.74 20.24
C GLY A 32 10.40 7.07 21.01
N ASP A 33 10.11 5.89 21.56
CA ASP A 33 11.04 5.03 22.30
C ASP A 33 12.15 4.40 21.43
N GLY A 34 12.03 4.50 20.10
CA GLY A 34 12.98 3.91 19.15
C GLY A 34 12.80 2.41 18.95
N GLU A 35 11.81 1.79 19.60
CA GLU A 35 11.46 0.38 19.45
C GLU A 35 10.22 0.21 18.58
N THR A 36 9.18 1.05 18.78
CA THR A 36 7.89 0.90 18.09
C THR A 36 7.59 2.12 17.23
N LEU A 37 7.30 1.89 15.95
CA LEU A 37 7.03 2.93 14.97
C LEU A 37 5.72 2.66 14.24
N TRP A 38 4.79 3.61 14.28
CA TRP A 38 3.64 3.63 13.37
C TRP A 38 4.02 4.29 12.06
N ILE A 39 3.65 3.69 10.94
CA ILE A 39 3.87 4.23 9.59
C ILE A 39 2.50 4.54 8.99
N ILE A 40 2.30 5.76 8.51
CA ILE A 40 1.02 6.28 8.07
C ILE A 40 1.13 6.91 6.69
N ASP A 41 0.31 6.43 5.77
CA ASP A 41 -0.11 7.19 4.59
C ASP A 41 -1.59 7.55 4.78
N PRO A 42 -1.94 8.84 4.95
CA PRO A 42 -3.32 9.23 5.15
C PRO A 42 -4.21 9.00 3.93
N ILE A 43 -3.68 9.19 2.71
CA ILE A 43 -4.39 9.02 1.43
C ILE A 43 -3.40 8.54 0.36
N ASP A 44 -3.26 7.23 0.28
CA ASP A 44 -2.59 6.60 -0.85
C ASP A 44 -3.45 6.78 -2.10
N SER A 45 -2.79 7.13 -3.20
CA SER A 45 -3.39 7.61 -4.45
C SER A 45 -4.15 8.93 -4.32
N THR A 46 -3.50 9.98 -3.79
CA THR A 46 -4.03 11.36 -3.77
C THR A 46 -4.55 11.82 -5.14
N SER A 47 -3.92 11.36 -6.23
CA SER A 47 -4.31 11.70 -7.60
C SER A 47 -5.70 11.18 -7.98
N ASN A 48 -6.08 9.98 -7.50
CA ASN A 48 -7.41 9.42 -7.67
C ASN A 48 -8.41 10.15 -6.77
N PHE A 49 -8.04 10.40 -5.51
CA PHE A 49 -8.88 11.14 -4.56
C PHE A 49 -9.30 12.51 -5.10
N VAL A 50 -8.35 13.32 -5.59
CA VAL A 50 -8.61 14.66 -6.15
C VAL A 50 -9.53 14.63 -7.37
N ARG A 51 -9.51 13.54 -8.15
CA ARG A 51 -10.36 13.36 -9.33
C ARG A 51 -11.71 12.70 -9.02
N GLY A 52 -11.99 12.37 -7.77
CA GLY A 52 -13.21 11.67 -7.38
C GLY A 52 -13.26 10.20 -7.82
N VAL A 53 -12.11 9.62 -8.19
CA VAL A 53 -12.00 8.18 -8.47
C VAL A 53 -12.01 7.46 -7.12
N PRO A 54 -12.87 6.44 -6.90
CA PRO A 54 -13.06 5.82 -5.59
C PRO A 54 -11.93 4.83 -5.20
N VAL A 55 -10.76 4.94 -5.82
CA VAL A 55 -9.59 4.08 -5.60
C VAL A 55 -8.53 4.89 -4.87
N PHE A 56 -8.72 5.03 -3.56
CA PHE A 56 -7.76 5.61 -2.62
C PHE A 56 -7.94 4.93 -1.25
N ALA A 57 -6.90 4.91 -0.44
CA ALA A 57 -6.94 4.25 0.86
C ALA A 57 -6.12 5.01 1.92
N THR A 58 -6.43 4.77 3.18
CA THR A 58 -5.52 5.09 4.28
C THR A 58 -4.71 3.84 4.60
N LEU A 59 -3.38 3.97 4.64
CA LEU A 59 -2.45 2.90 4.97
C LEU A 59 -1.91 3.10 6.40
N LEU A 60 -1.83 2.00 7.15
CA LEU A 60 -1.30 2.00 8.50
C LEU A 60 -0.47 0.73 8.72
N ALA A 61 0.78 0.90 9.14
CA ALA A 61 1.61 -0.21 9.60
C ALA A 61 2.16 0.04 11.01
N LEU A 62 2.48 -1.05 11.71
CA LEU A 62 3.25 -1.00 12.95
C LEU A 62 4.53 -1.78 12.74
N GLU A 63 5.65 -1.11 12.92
CA GLU A 63 6.97 -1.72 13.02
C GLU A 63 7.37 -1.83 14.48
N ARG A 64 8.03 -2.94 14.83
CA ARG A 64 8.69 -3.12 16.12
C ARG A 64 10.09 -3.67 15.89
N ALA A 65 11.10 -2.98 16.41
CA ALA A 65 12.51 -3.33 16.30
C ALA A 65 12.96 -3.62 14.85
N GLY A 66 12.53 -2.79 13.89
CA GLY A 66 12.87 -2.95 12.47
C GLY A 66 12.03 -4.00 11.71
N GLU A 67 11.06 -4.65 12.36
CA GLU A 67 10.17 -5.63 11.71
C GLU A 67 8.72 -5.17 11.70
N VAL A 68 8.09 -5.16 10.52
CA VAL A 68 6.64 -4.90 10.36
C VAL A 68 5.84 -6.02 11.02
N GLN A 69 5.05 -5.66 12.02
CA GLN A 69 4.22 -6.56 12.82
C GLN A 69 2.78 -6.62 12.33
N LEU A 70 2.23 -5.49 11.88
CA LEU A 70 0.86 -5.40 11.34
C LEU A 70 0.79 -4.40 10.18
N GLY A 71 -0.20 -4.61 9.32
CA GLY A 71 -0.55 -3.69 8.24
C GLY A 71 -2.06 -3.64 8.04
N VAL A 72 -2.59 -2.45 7.75
CA VAL A 72 -4.00 -2.20 7.44
C VAL A 72 -4.08 -1.30 6.23
N ILE A 73 -4.91 -1.70 5.27
CA ILE A 73 -5.31 -0.89 4.12
C ILE A 73 -6.81 -0.65 4.27
N SER A 74 -7.24 0.60 4.37
CA SER A 74 -8.65 0.94 4.53
C SER A 74 -9.11 1.82 3.37
N ALA A 75 -9.91 1.26 2.46
CA ALA A 75 -10.46 1.95 1.28
C ALA A 75 -11.97 2.22 1.47
N PRO A 76 -12.36 3.30 2.17
CA PRO A 76 -13.75 3.54 2.56
C PRO A 76 -14.68 3.76 1.37
N ALA A 77 -14.20 4.40 0.30
CA ALA A 77 -15.00 4.61 -0.92
C ALA A 77 -15.35 3.29 -1.63
N MET A 78 -14.49 2.27 -1.50
CA MET A 78 -14.71 0.92 -2.02
C MET A 78 -15.48 0.02 -1.04
N ARG A 79 -15.64 0.46 0.22
CA ARG A 79 -16.17 -0.35 1.34
C ARG A 79 -15.33 -1.59 1.62
N GLU A 80 -14.03 -1.50 1.38
CA GLU A 80 -13.09 -2.62 1.54
C GLU A 80 -12.01 -2.31 2.57
N ARG A 81 -11.53 -3.37 3.24
CA ARG A 81 -10.44 -3.27 4.20
C ARG A 81 -9.63 -4.55 4.25
N TRP A 82 -8.33 -4.40 4.13
CA TRP A 82 -7.34 -5.45 4.29
C TRP A 82 -6.58 -5.26 5.60
N ARG A 83 -6.26 -6.38 6.23
CA ARG A 83 -5.45 -6.41 7.45
C ARG A 83 -4.54 -7.62 7.47
N ALA A 84 -3.33 -7.45 7.97
CA ALA A 84 -2.39 -8.53 8.18
C ALA A 84 -1.67 -8.37 9.50
N GLN A 85 -1.30 -9.50 10.10
CA GLN A 85 -0.43 -9.55 11.26
C GLN A 85 0.60 -10.66 11.05
N ARG A 86 1.85 -10.39 11.40
CA ARG A 86 2.96 -11.34 11.32
C ARG A 86 2.60 -12.62 12.08
N GLY A 87 2.73 -13.77 11.40
CA GLY A 87 2.36 -15.08 11.93
C GLY A 87 0.86 -15.42 11.92
N ALA A 88 -0.04 -14.46 11.70
CA ALA A 88 -1.50 -14.67 11.72
C ALA A 88 -2.17 -14.61 10.33
N GLY A 89 -1.40 -14.28 9.29
CA GLY A 89 -1.86 -14.19 7.90
C GLY A 89 -2.53 -12.85 7.56
N ALA A 90 -3.08 -12.78 6.35
CA ALA A 90 -3.76 -11.62 5.80
C ALA A 90 -5.25 -11.89 5.55
N TRP A 91 -6.08 -10.86 5.67
CA TRP A 91 -7.53 -10.95 5.66
C TRP A 91 -8.15 -9.74 4.97
N SER A 92 -9.19 -9.97 4.17
CA SER A 92 -10.16 -8.93 3.77
C SER A 92 -11.51 -9.28 4.42
N ALA A 93 -12.04 -8.37 5.24
CA ALA A 93 -13.16 -8.65 6.15
C ALA A 93 -12.92 -9.96 6.96
N ASN A 94 -13.74 -10.99 6.69
CA ASN A 94 -13.66 -12.32 7.31
C ASN A 94 -13.01 -13.38 6.40
N ARG A 95 -12.59 -13.00 5.19
CA ARG A 95 -11.96 -13.91 4.22
C ARG A 95 -10.45 -13.88 4.40
N ARG A 96 -9.85 -15.06 4.63
CA ARG A 96 -8.39 -15.22 4.62
C ARG A 96 -7.87 -15.10 3.19
N LEU A 97 -6.74 -14.43 3.03
CA LEU A 97 -6.12 -14.18 1.74
C LEU A 97 -4.99 -15.18 1.47
N SER A 98 -4.74 -15.40 0.19
CA SER A 98 -3.62 -16.19 -0.31
C SER A 98 -3.27 -15.71 -1.70
N VAL A 99 -1.98 -15.57 -1.98
CA VAL A 99 -1.47 -15.24 -3.31
C VAL A 99 -1.84 -16.32 -4.33
N SER A 100 -1.80 -15.93 -5.60
CA SER A 100 -2.00 -16.84 -6.73
C SER A 100 -0.90 -17.91 -6.79
N ARG A 101 -1.19 -19.00 -7.50
CA ARG A 101 -0.24 -20.09 -7.80
C ARG A 101 0.32 -20.01 -9.23
N VAL A 102 -0.10 -19.03 -10.01
CA VAL A 102 0.44 -18.80 -11.35
C VAL A 102 1.92 -18.42 -11.21
N ALA A 103 2.79 -19.24 -11.81
CA ALA A 103 4.24 -19.09 -11.68
C ALA A 103 4.91 -18.51 -12.94
N ALA A 104 4.23 -18.53 -14.08
CA ALA A 104 4.78 -18.07 -15.35
C ALA A 104 4.23 -16.69 -15.72
N LEU A 105 5.11 -15.76 -16.06
CA LEU A 105 4.74 -14.39 -16.41
C LEU A 105 3.71 -14.33 -17.55
N LYS A 106 3.84 -15.18 -18.57
CA LYS A 106 2.91 -15.26 -19.70
C LYS A 106 1.46 -15.60 -19.33
N ASP A 107 1.25 -16.14 -18.13
CA ASP A 107 -0.06 -16.51 -17.59
C ASP A 107 -0.53 -15.53 -16.50
N ALA A 108 0.31 -14.54 -16.16
CA ALA A 108 0.12 -13.61 -15.05
C ALA A 108 -0.68 -12.36 -15.43
N GLN A 109 -1.51 -11.89 -14.50
CA GLN A 109 -2.05 -10.54 -14.47
C GLN A 109 -1.12 -9.62 -13.67
N VAL A 110 -0.67 -8.54 -14.29
CA VAL A 110 0.26 -7.56 -13.70
C VAL A 110 -0.42 -6.20 -13.54
N PHE A 111 -0.34 -5.65 -12.33
CA PHE A 111 -0.84 -4.33 -11.99
C PHE A 111 0.28 -3.29 -12.01
N TYR A 112 -0.08 -2.05 -12.30
CA TYR A 112 0.82 -0.91 -12.22
C TYR A 112 0.02 0.39 -12.00
N ALA A 113 0.67 1.40 -11.40
CA ALA A 113 0.08 2.73 -11.23
C ALA A 113 0.15 3.54 -12.53
N SER A 114 1.37 3.83 -13.00
CA SER A 114 1.58 4.61 -14.21
C SER A 114 2.85 4.26 -14.97
N ARG A 115 2.73 4.08 -16.29
CA ARG A 115 3.86 3.97 -17.21
C ARG A 115 4.74 5.23 -17.20
N THR A 116 4.15 6.42 -17.03
CA THR A 116 4.91 7.68 -17.03
C THR A 116 5.87 7.77 -15.84
N ALA A 117 5.54 7.11 -14.71
CA ALA A 117 6.43 7.02 -13.56
C ALA A 117 7.71 6.22 -13.89
N PHE A 118 7.57 5.12 -14.65
CA PHE A 118 8.73 4.37 -15.16
C PHE A 118 9.56 5.16 -16.17
N GLN A 119 8.92 5.93 -17.06
CA GLN A 119 9.63 6.82 -17.99
C GLN A 119 10.44 7.89 -17.25
N ALA A 120 9.89 8.46 -16.19
CA ALA A 120 10.56 9.50 -15.40
C ALA A 120 11.87 9.01 -14.75
N VAL A 121 11.98 7.71 -14.47
CA VAL A 121 13.19 7.08 -13.90
C VAL A 121 14.01 6.30 -14.93
N GLY A 122 13.70 6.43 -16.23
CA GLY A 122 14.43 5.76 -17.32
C GLY A 122 14.31 4.23 -17.30
N ARG A 123 13.17 3.69 -16.85
CA ARG A 123 12.90 2.26 -16.72
C ARG A 123 11.76 1.77 -17.62
N GLU A 124 11.32 2.60 -18.56
CA GLU A 124 10.20 2.30 -19.46
C GLU A 124 10.42 1.06 -20.31
N GLN A 125 11.65 0.78 -20.73
CA GLN A 125 11.96 -0.44 -21.50
C GLN A 125 11.74 -1.71 -20.66
N GLY A 126 12.10 -1.67 -19.37
CA GLY A 126 11.88 -2.78 -18.45
C GLY A 126 10.39 -2.98 -18.15
N PHE A 127 9.67 -1.88 -17.95
CA PHE A 127 8.21 -1.89 -17.81
C PHE A 127 7.54 -2.52 -19.05
N ASP A 128 7.85 -2.03 -20.24
CA ASP A 128 7.26 -2.51 -21.50
C ASP A 128 7.56 -4.00 -21.73
N ALA A 129 8.76 -4.47 -21.35
CA ALA A 129 9.12 -5.88 -21.44
C ALA A 129 8.30 -6.77 -20.51
N VAL A 130 8.06 -6.34 -19.26
CA VAL A 130 7.24 -7.09 -18.29
C VAL A 130 5.79 -7.14 -18.75
N ILE A 131 5.21 -5.98 -19.06
CA ILE A 131 3.81 -5.87 -19.45
C ILE A 131 3.54 -6.60 -20.78
N GLY A 132 4.43 -6.46 -21.77
CA GLY A 132 4.32 -7.14 -23.05
C GLY A 132 4.49 -8.67 -22.98
N SER A 133 5.04 -9.18 -21.88
CA SER A 133 5.20 -10.62 -21.64
C SER A 133 4.10 -11.21 -20.75
N ALA A 134 3.25 -10.38 -20.14
CA ALA A 134 2.19 -10.81 -19.23
C ALA A 134 0.94 -11.29 -19.99
N TRP A 135 0.11 -12.13 -19.36
CA TRP A 135 -1.19 -12.48 -19.92
C TRP A 135 -2.11 -11.26 -20.01
N ARG A 136 -2.06 -10.41 -18.98
CA ARG A 136 -2.91 -9.23 -18.88
C ARG A 136 -2.29 -8.16 -17.99
N ASP A 137 -2.49 -6.91 -18.37
CA ASP A 137 -2.07 -5.76 -17.59
C ASP A 137 -3.25 -4.85 -17.20
N ARG A 138 -3.11 -4.13 -16.08
CA ARG A 138 -4.14 -3.21 -15.57
C ARG A 138 -3.51 -1.98 -14.91
N GLY A 139 -3.84 -0.81 -15.46
CA GLY A 139 -3.50 0.50 -14.91
C GLY A 139 -4.58 1.00 -13.94
N PHE A 140 -4.25 1.04 -12.66
CA PHE A 140 -4.88 1.80 -11.57
C PHE A 140 -3.90 1.81 -10.40
N GLY A 141 -3.33 0.65 -10.07
CA GLY A 141 -2.17 0.52 -9.19
C GLY A 141 -2.40 1.01 -7.75
N ASP A 142 -1.33 1.55 -7.17
CA ASP A 142 -1.22 1.99 -5.78
C ASP A 142 -1.60 0.85 -4.79
N PHE A 143 -2.19 1.17 -3.63
CA PHE A 143 -2.59 0.17 -2.61
C PHE A 143 -3.39 -0.98 -3.20
N TRP A 144 -4.23 -0.71 -4.20
CA TRP A 144 -5.20 -1.69 -4.68
C TRP A 144 -4.48 -2.79 -5.47
N GLY A 145 -3.43 -2.45 -6.22
CA GLY A 145 -2.58 -3.44 -6.87
C GLY A 145 -1.98 -4.43 -5.86
N TYR A 146 -1.40 -3.92 -4.77
CA TYR A 146 -0.85 -4.76 -3.70
C TYR A 146 -1.92 -5.62 -3.02
N ALA A 147 -3.09 -5.05 -2.75
CA ALA A 147 -4.23 -5.79 -2.20
C ALA A 147 -4.67 -6.93 -3.13
N LEU A 148 -4.81 -6.67 -4.43
CA LEU A 148 -5.21 -7.67 -5.43
C LEU A 148 -4.19 -8.81 -5.55
N VAL A 149 -2.89 -8.52 -5.43
CA VAL A 149 -1.83 -9.54 -5.34
C VAL A 149 -1.99 -10.38 -4.08
N ALA A 150 -2.19 -9.75 -2.92
CA ALA A 150 -2.39 -10.47 -1.66
C ALA A 150 -3.64 -11.37 -1.69
N GLU A 151 -4.68 -10.97 -2.43
CA GLU A 151 -5.88 -11.75 -2.67
C GLU A 151 -5.72 -12.88 -3.72
N GLY A 152 -4.61 -12.91 -4.45
CA GLY A 152 -4.37 -13.87 -5.52
C GLY A 152 -5.21 -13.63 -6.77
N THR A 153 -5.70 -12.40 -6.96
CA THR A 153 -6.41 -11.99 -8.18
C THR A 153 -5.47 -11.46 -9.26
N GLY A 154 -4.19 -11.27 -8.93
CA GLY A 154 -3.09 -11.14 -9.88
C GLY A 154 -1.76 -11.53 -9.22
N GLU A 155 -0.69 -11.49 -10.00
CA GLU A 155 0.59 -12.09 -9.63
C GLU A 155 1.65 -11.06 -9.26
N ALA A 156 1.56 -9.86 -9.80
CA ALA A 156 2.53 -8.81 -9.53
C ALA A 156 1.91 -7.42 -9.56
N MET A 157 2.48 -6.55 -8.75
CA MET A 157 2.27 -5.11 -8.76
C MET A 157 3.63 -4.44 -8.93
N ILE A 158 3.76 -3.50 -9.87
CA ILE A 158 5.02 -2.79 -10.15
C ILE A 158 4.81 -1.27 -10.19
N GLU A 159 5.76 -0.54 -9.60
CA GLU A 159 5.70 0.92 -9.50
C GLU A 159 7.05 1.59 -9.79
N GLY A 160 6.98 2.80 -10.34
CA GLY A 160 8.14 3.64 -10.59
C GLY A 160 8.25 4.75 -9.55
N GLY A 161 9.02 4.53 -8.48
CA GLY A 161 9.40 5.61 -7.55
C GLY A 161 8.51 5.80 -6.31
N GLY A 162 8.15 4.72 -5.61
CA GLY A 162 7.42 4.77 -4.33
C GLY A 162 8.24 5.33 -3.16
N ARG A 163 7.53 5.77 -2.12
CA ARG A 163 8.07 6.21 -0.83
C ARG A 163 8.01 5.08 0.19
N ALA A 164 8.62 5.29 1.35
CA ALA A 164 8.63 4.29 2.41
C ALA A 164 7.27 4.08 3.10
N ALA A 165 6.33 5.02 2.92
CA ALA A 165 4.98 4.92 3.48
C ALA A 165 3.99 4.20 2.56
N ASP A 166 4.38 3.99 1.30
CA ASP A 166 3.56 3.43 0.21
C ASP A 166 3.66 1.89 0.17
#